data_AF-A0A4V2QCI3-F1
#
_entry.id   AF-A0A4V2QCI3-F1
#
_cell.length_a   1.000
_cell.length_b   1.000
_cell.length_c   1.000
_cell.angle_alpha   90.00
_cell.angle_beta   90.00
_cell.angle_gamma   90.00
#
_symmetry.space_group_name_H-M   'P 1'
#
loop_
_entity.id
_entity.type
_entity.pdbx_description
1 polymer ?
#
loop_
_entity_poly.entity_id
_entity_poly.type
_entity_poly.pdbx_seq_one_letter_code
_entity_poly.pdbx_strand_id
1 'polypeptide(L)'
;MRLKDLEGYKHIVIQCHDNPDADAIASGYGLYCYFKSRNKDAALIYSGKNRIQKKNLELMIEKLQIPIQYWDKNEAVEGLLITVDCQYGAGNVTKLTASQVAIIDHHQIEIEGVRLSEIRSNLGSCSTLVWKMMSDEGFDFAEEKRLGTALYYGLYSDTNQFSEVYNPLDMDMKDSVPCEKSLINLFRNSNLSLEELEIAGIAMLRYIYNDDHLYAIIKAQPCDPNILGLISDFLLQVDGVNTCVVYNEQEERYKISVRSCIKEVNASELAAFLTEGIGSGGGHREKAGGIISKRLYAEHFPTLHSEAYFSQRMNEYFNDCEIIIAGKVPMVHGSMKDYKKKRIPVGYVKAAEILPEGTPIMVRTLEGDIDMVVEPDLIIMIGIKGEVYPIKEKKFLQCYQVLEEKYNASMYTAENEYVPTVKNILDGSSKILTDYAKTCITSGETYIHAMALDHRVKIFTAWDSEKYILGKPGDFLAVRSEDEDDIYIVEKDLFHKSYEEIM
;
A
#
# COMPACT_ATOMS: atom_id res chain seq x y z
N MET A 1 -6.14 29.40 5.35
CA MET A 1 -7.07 30.19 4.48
C MET A 1 -8.49 30.02 5.02
N ARG A 2 -9.38 31.03 4.91
CA ARG A 2 -10.82 30.86 5.22
C ARG A 2 -11.68 30.92 3.96
N LEU A 3 -12.90 30.38 4.00
CA LEU A 3 -13.81 30.39 2.84
C LEU A 3 -14.21 31.80 2.42
N LYS A 4 -14.43 32.73 3.37
CA LYS A 4 -14.78 34.12 3.01
C LYS A 4 -13.67 34.86 2.28
N ASP A 5 -12.41 34.43 2.44
CA ASP A 5 -11.29 35.01 1.71
C ASP A 5 -11.39 34.70 0.19
N LEU A 6 -12.21 33.71 -0.17
CA LEU A 6 -12.50 33.29 -1.55
C LEU A 6 -13.79 33.91 -2.11
N GLU A 7 -14.59 34.60 -1.30
CA GLU A 7 -15.83 35.24 -1.76
C GLU A 7 -15.58 36.45 -2.71
N GLY A 8 -14.34 36.92 -2.83
CA GLY A 8 -13.96 37.96 -3.81
C GLY A 8 -14.15 37.51 -5.26
N TYR A 9 -14.19 36.20 -5.52
CA TYR A 9 -14.36 35.63 -6.85
C TYR A 9 -15.84 35.45 -7.20
N LYS A 10 -16.23 35.85 -8.41
CA LYS A 10 -17.60 35.69 -8.92
C LYS A 10 -17.84 34.28 -9.47
N HIS A 11 -16.91 33.79 -10.29
CA HIS A 11 -16.93 32.46 -10.90
C HIS A 11 -15.98 31.55 -10.12
N ILE A 12 -16.53 30.45 -9.61
CA ILE A 12 -15.81 29.49 -8.78
C ILE A 12 -16.06 28.09 -9.32
N VAL A 13 -14.99 27.39 -9.68
CA VAL A 13 -15.05 25.99 -10.10
C VAL A 13 -14.42 25.14 -9.01
N ILE A 14 -15.16 24.17 -8.53
CA ILE A 14 -14.74 23.21 -7.51
C ILE A 14 -14.46 21.89 -8.21
N GLN A 15 -13.22 21.43 -8.17
CA GLN A 15 -12.75 20.25 -8.86
C GLN A 15 -12.37 19.16 -7.84
N CYS A 16 -13.05 18.02 -7.92
CA CYS A 16 -12.64 16.78 -7.26
C CYS A 16 -11.50 16.10 -8.04
N HIS A 17 -10.82 15.12 -7.43
CA HIS A 17 -9.85 14.27 -8.12
C HIS A 17 -10.48 13.42 -9.24
N ASP A 18 -9.65 12.81 -10.08
CA ASP A 18 -10.07 12.18 -11.36
C ASP A 18 -10.94 10.93 -11.20
N ASN A 19 -10.90 10.28 -10.04
CA ASN A 19 -11.72 9.11 -9.72
C ASN A 19 -12.41 9.36 -8.39
N PRO A 20 -13.31 10.36 -8.31
CA PRO A 20 -13.78 10.90 -7.05
C PRO A 20 -14.49 9.83 -6.21
N ASP A 21 -14.18 9.77 -4.93
CA ASP A 21 -14.88 8.94 -3.96
C ASP A 21 -15.98 9.73 -3.23
N ALA A 22 -16.54 9.15 -2.16
CA ALA A 22 -17.62 9.77 -1.42
C ALA A 22 -17.17 11.06 -0.71
N ASP A 23 -15.93 11.14 -0.24
CA ASP A 23 -15.44 12.30 0.51
C ASP A 23 -15.14 13.47 -0.42
N ALA A 24 -14.50 13.23 -1.56
CA ALA A 24 -14.32 14.24 -2.59
C ALA A 24 -15.65 14.83 -3.10
N ILE A 25 -16.64 13.97 -3.37
CA ILE A 25 -17.97 14.39 -3.83
C ILE A 25 -18.68 15.19 -2.73
N ALA A 26 -18.63 14.74 -1.48
CA ALA A 26 -19.28 15.40 -0.35
C ALA A 26 -18.64 16.75 -0.04
N SER A 27 -17.32 16.81 0.05
CA SER A 27 -16.52 18.02 0.26
C SER A 27 -16.78 19.05 -0.84
N GLY A 28 -16.75 18.61 -2.10
CA GLY A 28 -17.06 19.48 -3.23
C GLY A 28 -18.50 19.99 -3.21
N TYR A 29 -19.46 19.15 -2.81
CA TYR A 29 -20.85 19.57 -2.65
C TYR A 29 -21.04 20.58 -1.51
N GLY A 30 -20.31 20.44 -0.40
CA GLY A 30 -20.30 21.42 0.69
C GLY A 30 -19.81 22.79 0.24
N LEU A 31 -18.68 22.85 -0.45
CA LEU A 31 -18.17 24.09 -1.04
C LEU A 31 -19.16 24.69 -2.05
N TYR A 32 -19.77 23.85 -2.89
CA TYR A 32 -20.77 24.29 -3.86
C TYR A 32 -21.97 24.95 -3.16
N CYS A 33 -22.55 24.30 -2.14
CA CYS A 33 -23.67 24.85 -1.36
C CYS A 33 -23.28 26.15 -0.64
N TYR A 34 -22.09 26.18 -0.03
CA TYR A 34 -21.56 27.38 0.61
C TYR A 34 -21.50 28.56 -0.37
N PHE A 35 -20.84 28.41 -1.51
CA PHE A 35 -20.68 29.50 -2.47
C PHE A 35 -22.00 29.90 -3.15
N LYS A 36 -22.92 28.94 -3.39
CA LYS A 36 -24.27 29.27 -3.86
C LYS A 36 -25.05 30.10 -2.83
N SER A 37 -24.94 29.78 -1.53
CA SER A 37 -25.58 30.58 -0.47
C SER A 37 -25.06 32.02 -0.40
N ARG A 38 -23.83 32.25 -0.90
CA ARG A 38 -23.18 33.57 -1.02
C ARG A 38 -23.38 34.22 -2.39
N ASN A 39 -24.37 33.75 -3.17
CA ASN A 39 -24.70 34.24 -4.51
C ASN A 39 -23.52 34.21 -5.51
N LYS A 40 -22.64 33.22 -5.41
CA LYS A 40 -21.55 33.00 -6.36
C LYS A 40 -21.97 32.08 -7.50
N ASP A 41 -21.34 32.25 -8.65
CA ASP A 41 -21.47 31.33 -9.77
C ASP A 41 -20.53 30.13 -9.55
N ALA A 42 -20.99 29.20 -8.72
CA ALA A 42 -20.27 27.97 -8.40
C ALA A 42 -20.64 26.81 -9.35
N ALA A 43 -19.64 26.06 -9.78
CA ALA A 43 -19.77 24.79 -10.49
C ALA A 43 -18.97 23.68 -9.76
N LEU A 44 -19.52 22.47 -9.71
CA LEU A 44 -18.86 21.29 -9.14
C LEU A 44 -18.53 20.30 -10.25
N ILE A 45 -17.26 19.95 -10.39
CA ILE A 45 -16.75 19.13 -11.49
C ILE A 45 -15.77 18.05 -11.03
N TYR A 46 -15.59 17.04 -11.89
CA TYR A 46 -14.45 16.12 -11.86
C TYR A 46 -14.00 15.86 -13.30
N SER A 47 -12.78 15.36 -13.49
CA SER A 47 -12.23 15.03 -14.81
C SER A 47 -11.59 13.64 -14.78
N GLY A 48 -10.61 13.37 -15.63
CA GLY A 48 -9.90 12.10 -15.68
C GLY A 48 -10.38 11.16 -16.79
N LYS A 49 -9.79 9.97 -16.83
CA LYS A 49 -10.07 8.98 -17.90
C LYS A 49 -11.38 8.23 -17.72
N ASN A 50 -11.84 8.09 -16.48
CA ASN A 50 -12.98 7.26 -16.12
C ASN A 50 -14.11 8.13 -15.59
N ARG A 51 -15.35 7.76 -15.91
CA ARG A 51 -16.53 8.35 -15.29
C ARG A 51 -16.82 7.63 -13.97
N ILE A 52 -17.54 8.29 -13.07
CA ILE A 52 -18.08 7.65 -11.86
C ILE A 52 -19.00 6.50 -12.29
N GLN A 53 -18.67 5.29 -11.85
CA GLN A 53 -19.41 4.05 -12.17
C GLN A 53 -19.86 3.28 -10.93
N LYS A 54 -19.27 3.57 -9.75
CA LYS A 54 -19.62 2.88 -8.49
C LYS A 54 -21.06 3.21 -8.10
N LYS A 55 -21.88 2.18 -7.90
CA LYS A 55 -23.34 2.33 -7.68
C LYS A 55 -23.70 3.11 -6.42
N ASN A 56 -22.95 2.96 -5.34
CA ASN A 56 -23.16 3.76 -4.13
C ASN A 56 -22.95 5.26 -4.39
N LEU A 57 -21.97 5.64 -5.21
CA LEU A 57 -21.70 7.03 -5.58
C LEU A 57 -22.74 7.57 -6.56
N GLU A 58 -23.15 6.78 -7.56
CA GLU A 58 -24.26 7.16 -8.46
C GLU A 58 -25.56 7.40 -7.68
N LEU A 59 -25.89 6.51 -6.73
CA LEU A 59 -27.04 6.67 -5.83
C LEU A 59 -26.90 7.89 -4.92
N MET A 60 -25.72 8.16 -4.37
CA MET A 60 -25.44 9.34 -3.58
C MET A 60 -25.73 10.61 -4.39
N ILE A 61 -25.18 10.71 -5.61
CA ILE A 61 -25.38 11.84 -6.52
C ILE A 61 -26.86 12.01 -6.86
N GLU A 62 -27.56 10.93 -7.24
CA GLU A 62 -28.96 10.96 -7.62
C GLU A 62 -29.88 11.36 -6.45
N LYS A 63 -29.77 10.66 -5.31
CA LYS A 63 -30.68 10.84 -4.16
C LYS A 63 -30.45 12.16 -3.44
N LEU A 64 -29.21 12.65 -3.41
CA LEU A 64 -28.87 13.94 -2.79
C LEU A 64 -28.93 15.10 -3.80
N GLN A 65 -29.18 14.82 -5.08
CA GLN A 65 -29.25 15.81 -6.17
C GLN A 65 -27.97 16.65 -6.27
N ILE A 66 -26.81 15.99 -6.18
CA ILE A 66 -25.50 16.65 -6.23
C ILE A 66 -25.22 17.09 -7.67
N PRO A 67 -25.00 18.38 -7.94
CA PRO A 67 -24.83 18.91 -9.29
C PRO A 67 -23.38 18.76 -9.79
N ILE A 68 -22.77 17.59 -9.56
CA ILE A 68 -21.43 17.26 -10.04
C ILE A 68 -21.46 16.94 -11.53
N GLN A 69 -20.50 17.49 -12.28
CA GLN A 69 -20.41 17.33 -13.73
C GLN A 69 -19.07 16.73 -14.15
N TYR A 70 -19.10 15.82 -15.11
CA TYR A 70 -17.87 15.36 -15.76
C TYR A 70 -17.36 16.43 -16.73
N TRP A 71 -16.09 16.79 -16.60
CA TRP A 71 -15.46 17.85 -17.35
C TRP A 71 -14.35 17.27 -18.24
N ASP A 72 -14.62 17.18 -19.54
CA ASP A 72 -13.68 16.73 -20.58
C ASP A 72 -13.12 17.87 -21.44
N LYS A 73 -13.45 19.12 -21.09
CA LYS A 73 -13.02 20.28 -21.86
C LYS A 73 -11.60 20.68 -21.49
N ASN A 74 -10.77 20.85 -22.51
CA ASN A 74 -9.45 21.44 -22.38
C ASN A 74 -9.52 22.98 -22.44
N GLU A 75 -10.37 23.57 -21.60
CA GLU A 75 -10.60 25.01 -21.53
C GLU A 75 -10.04 25.55 -20.21
N ALA A 76 -9.53 26.79 -20.24
CA ALA A 76 -9.10 27.46 -19.02
C ALA A 76 -10.31 27.82 -18.15
N VAL A 77 -10.19 27.56 -16.85
CA VAL A 77 -11.17 27.94 -15.84
C VAL A 77 -11.05 29.44 -15.58
N GLU A 78 -12.17 30.15 -15.73
CA GLU A 78 -12.30 31.56 -15.37
C GLU A 78 -12.51 31.73 -13.86
N GLY A 79 -11.90 32.76 -13.27
CA GLY A 79 -12.05 33.07 -11.85
C GLY A 79 -11.17 32.19 -10.98
N LEU A 80 -11.78 31.52 -9.99
CA LEU A 80 -11.11 30.68 -9.00
C LEU A 80 -11.36 29.21 -9.28
N LEU A 81 -10.28 28.43 -9.37
CA LEU A 81 -10.33 26.97 -9.27
C LEU A 81 -10.04 26.55 -7.83
N ILE A 82 -10.88 25.71 -7.25
CA ILE A 82 -10.65 25.08 -5.96
C ILE A 82 -10.49 23.58 -6.21
N THR A 83 -9.31 23.01 -5.95
CA THR A 83 -9.20 21.55 -5.86
C THR A 83 -9.58 21.11 -4.46
N VAL A 84 -10.47 20.12 -4.38
CA VAL A 84 -11.00 19.60 -3.12
C VAL A 84 -10.68 18.12 -3.00
N ASP A 85 -10.22 17.73 -1.81
CA ASP A 85 -9.77 16.37 -1.52
C ASP A 85 -8.65 15.87 -2.45
N CYS A 86 -7.88 16.83 -2.96
CA CYS A 86 -6.70 16.65 -3.79
C CYS A 86 -5.94 17.97 -3.96
N GLN A 87 -4.68 17.86 -4.34
CA GLN A 87 -3.78 19.00 -4.49
C GLN A 87 -3.57 19.33 -5.96
N TYR A 88 -3.62 20.61 -6.30
CA TYR A 88 -3.50 21.08 -7.68
C TYR A 88 -2.18 20.63 -8.33
N GLY A 89 -2.29 19.77 -9.35
CA GLY A 89 -1.15 19.22 -10.08
C GLY A 89 -0.58 17.92 -9.51
N ALA A 90 -1.19 17.36 -8.47
CA ALA A 90 -0.90 15.99 -8.00
C ALA A 90 -1.29 14.95 -9.05
N GLY A 91 -0.74 13.74 -8.94
CA GLY A 91 -0.90 12.67 -9.93
C GLY A 91 -2.32 12.13 -10.07
N ASN A 92 -3.19 12.40 -9.10
CA ASN A 92 -4.58 11.93 -9.05
C ASN A 92 -5.61 12.94 -9.57
N VAL A 93 -5.19 14.13 -10.03
CA VAL A 93 -6.10 15.18 -10.51
C VAL A 93 -5.62 15.76 -11.85
N THR A 94 -6.54 15.84 -12.81
CA THR A 94 -6.29 16.47 -14.11
C THR A 94 -6.04 17.96 -13.90
N LYS A 95 -4.84 18.42 -14.27
CA LYS A 95 -4.44 19.81 -14.08
C LYS A 95 -5.17 20.74 -15.06
N LEU A 96 -6.23 21.39 -14.59
CA LEU A 96 -6.93 22.44 -15.35
C LEU A 96 -6.14 23.75 -15.33
N THR A 97 -6.16 24.48 -16.44
CA THR A 97 -5.52 25.79 -16.51
C THR A 97 -6.40 26.83 -15.80
N ALA A 98 -5.87 27.52 -14.79
CA ALA A 98 -6.60 28.54 -14.04
C ALA A 98 -5.67 29.69 -13.63
N SER A 99 -6.21 30.90 -13.56
CA SER A 99 -5.45 32.09 -13.16
C SER A 99 -5.23 32.20 -11.64
N GLN A 100 -6.14 31.62 -10.85
CA GLN A 100 -6.11 31.56 -9.40
C GLN A 100 -6.55 30.16 -8.96
N VAL A 101 -5.82 29.59 -8.01
CA VAL A 101 -6.03 28.24 -7.51
C VAL A 101 -6.04 28.26 -6.00
N ALA A 102 -7.00 27.56 -5.40
CA ALA A 102 -7.02 27.20 -3.99
C ALA A 102 -7.06 25.68 -3.80
N ILE A 103 -6.52 25.21 -2.68
CA ILE A 103 -6.49 23.78 -2.30
C ILE A 103 -7.19 23.64 -0.96
N ILE A 104 -8.12 22.69 -0.85
CA ILE A 104 -8.75 22.26 0.40
C ILE A 104 -8.62 20.74 0.47
N ASP A 105 -7.82 20.23 1.41
CA ASP A 105 -7.42 18.82 1.42
C ASP A 105 -7.10 18.32 2.84
N HIS A 106 -7.17 17.01 3.05
CA HIS A 106 -6.78 16.35 4.30
C HIS A 106 -5.68 15.29 4.10
N HIS A 107 -5.13 15.15 2.90
CA HIS A 107 -3.99 14.26 2.67
C HIS A 107 -2.67 14.89 3.15
N GLN A 108 -1.57 14.11 3.11
CA GLN A 108 -0.23 14.64 3.35
C GLN A 108 0.12 15.66 2.26
N ILE A 109 0.94 16.66 2.61
CA ILE A 109 1.33 17.70 1.65
C ILE A 109 2.21 17.08 0.55
N GLU A 110 1.75 17.18 -0.70
CA GLU A 110 2.47 16.72 -1.90
C GLU A 110 2.94 17.89 -2.77
N ILE A 111 2.17 18.98 -2.78
CA ILE A 111 2.41 20.16 -3.60
C ILE A 111 2.64 21.38 -2.70
N GLU A 112 3.81 21.99 -2.83
CA GLU A 112 4.16 23.22 -2.11
C GLU A 112 3.97 24.48 -2.97
N GLY A 113 3.93 25.64 -2.32
CA GLY A 113 3.97 26.95 -3.02
C GLY A 113 2.63 27.45 -3.56
N VAL A 114 1.52 26.73 -3.35
CA VAL A 114 0.18 27.26 -3.63
C VAL A 114 -0.28 28.13 -2.45
N ARG A 115 -0.48 29.43 -2.72
CA ARG A 115 -0.74 30.43 -1.67
C ARG A 115 -2.08 30.23 -0.94
N LEU A 116 -3.12 29.83 -1.66
CA LEU A 116 -4.48 29.68 -1.13
C LEU A 116 -4.73 28.21 -0.75
N SER A 117 -3.98 27.70 0.21
CA SER A 117 -4.11 26.30 0.63
C SER A 117 -4.59 26.21 2.07
N GLU A 118 -5.50 25.27 2.30
CA GLU A 118 -5.92 24.81 3.61
C GLU A 118 -5.83 23.27 3.62
N ILE A 119 -4.75 22.75 4.21
CA ILE A 119 -4.49 21.32 4.29
C ILE A 119 -4.44 20.91 5.77
N ARG A 120 -5.18 19.87 6.14
CA ARG A 120 -5.29 19.38 7.53
C ARG A 120 -5.18 17.86 7.61
N SER A 121 -3.94 17.37 7.55
CA SER A 121 -3.62 15.94 7.46
C SER A 121 -3.92 15.10 8.70
N ASN A 122 -4.44 15.72 9.76
CA ASN A 122 -4.83 15.07 11.01
C ASN A 122 -6.35 14.87 11.15
N LEU A 123 -7.13 15.21 10.12
CA LEU A 123 -8.58 14.98 10.06
C LEU A 123 -8.86 13.66 9.34
N GLY A 124 -9.90 12.97 9.78
CA GLY A 124 -10.32 11.70 9.20
C GLY A 124 -10.82 11.83 7.76
N SER A 125 -11.32 13.01 7.36
CA SER A 125 -11.75 13.27 5.98
C SER A 125 -11.73 14.75 5.61
N CYS A 126 -11.70 15.07 4.30
CA CYS A 126 -11.87 16.43 3.80
C CYS A 126 -13.30 16.95 4.06
N SER A 127 -14.32 16.08 4.17
CA SER A 127 -15.68 16.50 4.55
C SER A 127 -15.70 17.18 5.93
N THR A 128 -14.89 16.71 6.88
CA THR A 128 -14.73 17.36 8.19
C THR A 128 -14.10 18.74 8.07
N LEU A 129 -13.08 18.87 7.23
CA LEU A 129 -12.45 20.17 6.97
C LEU A 129 -13.46 21.16 6.39
N VAL A 130 -14.19 20.76 5.35
CA VAL A 130 -15.20 21.62 4.69
C VAL A 130 -16.32 21.99 5.67
N TRP A 131 -16.86 21.04 6.43
CA TRP A 131 -17.85 21.32 7.47
C TRP A 131 -17.35 22.35 8.49
N LYS A 132 -16.11 22.18 8.96
CA LYS A 132 -15.53 23.09 9.94
C LYS A 132 -15.35 24.50 9.37
N MET A 133 -14.84 24.60 8.14
CA MET A 133 -14.64 25.87 7.46
C MET A 133 -15.97 26.60 7.19
N MET A 134 -17.03 25.86 6.85
CA MET A 134 -18.38 26.42 6.68
C MET A 134 -18.96 26.89 8.02
N SER A 135 -18.81 26.09 9.08
CA SER A 135 -19.26 26.43 10.43
C SER A 135 -18.57 27.69 10.97
N ASP A 136 -17.27 27.85 10.70
CA ASP A 136 -16.49 29.03 11.08
C ASP A 136 -16.96 30.32 10.41
N GLU A 137 -17.66 30.20 9.27
CA GLU A 137 -18.28 31.32 8.56
C GLU A 137 -19.79 31.46 8.84
N GLY A 138 -20.29 30.73 9.85
CA GLY A 138 -21.67 30.80 10.32
C GLY A 138 -22.68 30.20 9.35
N PHE A 139 -22.29 29.22 8.54
CA PHE A 139 -23.23 28.48 7.70
C PHE A 139 -24.16 27.63 8.56
N ASP A 140 -25.48 27.76 8.35
CA ASP A 140 -26.48 26.99 9.08
C ASP A 140 -26.78 25.67 8.37
N PHE A 141 -26.53 24.55 9.05
CA PHE A 141 -26.76 23.22 8.52
C PHE A 141 -28.17 22.69 8.84
N ALA A 142 -28.95 23.32 9.72
CA ALA A 142 -30.15 22.74 10.29
C ALA A 142 -31.17 22.23 9.25
N GLU A 143 -31.37 22.99 8.17
CA GLU A 143 -32.29 22.64 7.07
C GLU A 143 -31.59 21.95 5.89
N GLU A 144 -30.27 21.74 5.96
CA GLU A 144 -29.42 21.25 4.87
C GLU A 144 -29.23 19.72 4.95
N LYS A 145 -30.33 18.98 5.10
CA LYS A 145 -30.31 17.52 5.31
C LYS A 145 -29.58 16.75 4.20
N ARG A 146 -29.64 17.21 2.95
CA ARG A 146 -28.93 16.57 1.82
C ARG A 146 -27.43 16.76 1.91
N LEU A 147 -27.00 17.99 2.18
CA LEU A 147 -25.60 18.31 2.40
C LEU A 147 -25.06 17.57 3.63
N GLY A 148 -25.79 17.59 4.75
CA GLY A 148 -25.40 16.87 5.95
C GLY A 148 -25.32 15.36 5.72
N THR A 149 -26.21 14.78 4.92
CA THR A 149 -26.13 13.36 4.50
C THR A 149 -24.88 13.09 3.64
N ALA A 150 -24.55 13.97 2.70
CA ALA A 150 -23.35 13.83 1.87
C ALA A 150 -22.08 13.86 2.73
N LEU A 151 -21.94 14.91 3.55
CA LEU A 151 -20.82 15.11 4.47
C LEU A 151 -20.65 13.95 5.45
N TYR A 152 -21.75 13.46 6.05
CA TYR A 152 -21.73 12.29 6.92
C TYR A 152 -21.23 11.03 6.19
N TYR A 153 -21.67 10.83 4.94
CA TYR A 153 -21.26 9.67 4.15
C TYR A 153 -19.80 9.76 3.66
N GLY A 154 -19.31 10.96 3.36
CA GLY A 154 -17.90 11.24 3.06
C GLY A 154 -17.01 10.83 4.24
N LEU A 155 -17.29 11.38 5.44
CA LEU A 155 -16.58 11.00 6.66
C LEU A 155 -16.65 9.50 6.95
N TYR A 156 -17.82 8.88 6.82
CA TYR A 156 -17.99 7.44 7.00
C TYR A 156 -17.09 6.61 6.08
N SER A 157 -16.93 7.05 4.84
CA SER A 157 -16.20 6.30 3.81
C SER A 157 -14.69 6.36 4.03
N ASP A 158 -14.14 7.53 4.32
CA ASP A 158 -12.70 7.72 4.52
C ASP A 158 -12.18 7.18 5.85
N THR A 159 -13.02 7.20 6.88
CA THR A 159 -12.63 6.71 8.21
C THR A 159 -12.92 5.23 8.43
N ASN A 160 -12.92 4.46 7.34
CA ASN A 160 -13.15 3.02 7.36
C ASN A 160 -14.39 2.65 8.20
N GLN A 161 -15.54 3.22 7.84
CA GLN A 161 -16.83 3.01 8.53
C GLN A 161 -16.82 3.50 9.99
N PHE A 162 -16.13 4.61 10.25
CA PHE A 162 -15.87 5.20 11.57
C PHE A 162 -14.93 4.45 12.49
N SER A 163 -14.26 3.37 12.03
CA SER A 163 -13.27 2.69 12.85
C SER A 163 -11.99 3.51 13.05
N GLU A 164 -11.74 4.47 12.16
CA GLU A 164 -10.54 5.33 12.16
C GLU A 164 -10.88 6.80 12.50
N VAL A 165 -11.97 7.03 13.22
CA VAL A 165 -12.32 8.36 13.76
C VAL A 165 -11.55 8.61 15.06
N TYR A 166 -10.46 9.36 14.96
CA TYR A 166 -9.62 9.72 16.10
C TYR A 166 -9.70 11.20 16.48
N ASN A 167 -9.93 12.10 15.51
CA ASN A 167 -9.95 13.54 15.77
C ASN A 167 -11.29 13.96 16.39
N PRO A 168 -11.31 14.78 17.45
CA PRO A 168 -12.55 15.32 18.01
C PRO A 168 -13.42 16.05 16.98
N LEU A 169 -12.83 16.74 16.00
CA LEU A 169 -13.60 17.44 14.96
C LEU A 169 -14.41 16.49 14.06
N ASP A 170 -13.89 15.29 13.80
CA ASP A 170 -14.60 14.27 13.04
C ASP A 170 -15.85 13.81 13.82
N MET A 171 -15.72 13.65 15.14
CA MET A 171 -16.84 13.31 16.03
C MET A 171 -17.86 14.46 16.12
N ASP A 172 -17.39 15.69 16.29
CA ASP A 172 -18.24 16.88 16.36
C ASP A 172 -19.06 17.03 15.07
N MET A 173 -18.43 16.87 13.91
CA MET A 173 -19.11 16.89 12.62
C MET A 173 -20.17 15.80 12.54
N LYS A 174 -19.79 14.55 12.83
CA LYS A 174 -20.67 13.37 12.78
C LYS A 174 -21.95 13.59 13.61
N ASP A 175 -21.84 14.23 14.76
CA ASP A 175 -22.94 14.49 15.67
C ASP A 175 -23.74 15.76 15.30
N SER A 176 -23.13 16.70 14.58
CA SER A 176 -23.72 18.01 14.28
C SER A 176 -24.48 18.07 12.94
N VAL A 177 -24.08 17.29 11.94
CA VAL A 177 -24.71 17.37 10.60
C VAL A 177 -26.05 16.62 10.57
N PRO A 178 -27.14 17.24 10.07
CA PRO A 178 -28.40 16.52 9.92
C PRO A 178 -28.28 15.52 8.77
N CYS A 179 -28.39 14.23 9.10
CA CYS A 179 -28.26 13.16 8.12
C CYS A 179 -29.54 12.31 8.00
N GLU A 180 -29.82 11.87 6.79
CA GLU A 180 -30.86 10.88 6.52
C GLU A 180 -30.30 9.46 6.65
N LYS A 181 -30.46 8.86 7.83
CA LYS A 181 -29.93 7.53 8.16
C LYS A 181 -30.36 6.43 7.17
N SER A 182 -31.56 6.52 6.60
CA SER A 182 -32.03 5.59 5.56
C SER A 182 -31.18 5.64 4.29
N LEU A 183 -30.77 6.84 3.86
CA LEU A 183 -29.88 7.01 2.71
C LEU A 183 -28.47 6.54 3.01
N ILE A 184 -27.92 6.81 4.20
CA ILE A 184 -26.63 6.26 4.62
C ILE A 184 -26.64 4.73 4.57
N ASN A 185 -27.70 4.12 5.11
CA ASN A 185 -27.89 2.67 5.03
C ASN A 185 -28.03 2.16 3.60
N LEU A 186 -28.67 2.92 2.70
CA LEU A 186 -28.76 2.55 1.30
C LEU A 186 -27.38 2.57 0.64
N PHE A 187 -26.65 3.68 0.76
CA PHE A 187 -25.36 3.86 0.09
C PHE A 187 -24.33 2.83 0.55
N ARG A 188 -24.19 2.62 1.88
CA ARG A 188 -23.21 1.66 2.42
C ARG A 188 -23.45 0.22 1.98
N ASN A 189 -24.68 -0.14 1.61
CA ASN A 189 -25.05 -1.50 1.20
C ASN A 189 -25.22 -1.65 -0.32
N SER A 190 -24.95 -0.59 -1.11
CA SER A 190 -25.14 -0.58 -2.56
C SER A 190 -23.81 -0.51 -3.31
N ASN A 191 -22.83 -1.33 -2.88
CA ASN A 191 -21.49 -1.37 -3.46
C ASN A 191 -21.43 -2.19 -4.77
N LEU A 192 -22.46 -2.98 -5.08
CA LEU A 192 -22.53 -3.87 -6.24
C LEU A 192 -23.78 -3.58 -7.06
N SER A 193 -23.60 -3.51 -8.38
CA SER A 193 -24.71 -3.55 -9.33
C SER A 193 -25.27 -4.96 -9.52
N LEU A 194 -26.46 -5.05 -10.11
CA LEU A 194 -27.05 -6.36 -10.47
C LEU A 194 -26.20 -7.10 -11.52
N GLU A 195 -25.58 -6.38 -12.46
CA GLU A 195 -24.68 -6.96 -13.46
C GLU A 195 -23.42 -7.51 -12.79
N GLU A 196 -22.81 -6.77 -11.87
CA GLU A 196 -21.64 -7.24 -11.11
C GLU A 196 -21.96 -8.42 -10.20
N LEU A 197 -23.16 -8.45 -9.61
CA LEU A 197 -23.67 -9.60 -8.85
C LEU A 197 -23.78 -10.84 -9.75
N GLU A 198 -24.34 -10.69 -10.95
CA GLU A 198 -24.44 -11.79 -11.92
C GLU A 198 -23.06 -12.29 -12.35
N ILE A 199 -22.13 -11.37 -12.66
CA ILE A 199 -20.75 -11.71 -13.00
C ILE A 199 -20.09 -12.50 -11.88
N ALA A 200 -20.19 -12.03 -10.63
CA ALA A 200 -19.62 -12.71 -9.48
C ALA A 200 -20.24 -14.10 -9.27
N GLY A 201 -21.57 -14.21 -9.36
CA GLY A 201 -22.28 -15.48 -9.21
C GLY A 201 -21.89 -16.52 -10.26
N ILE A 202 -21.83 -16.12 -11.54
CA ILE A 202 -21.41 -17.02 -12.64
C ILE A 202 -19.95 -17.44 -12.46
N ALA A 203 -19.07 -16.51 -12.08
CA ALA A 203 -17.66 -16.78 -11.89
C ALA A 203 -17.43 -17.80 -10.76
N MET A 204 -18.13 -17.64 -9.64
CA MET A 204 -18.06 -18.56 -8.48
C MET A 204 -18.54 -19.98 -8.79
N LEU A 205 -19.44 -20.18 -9.76
CA LEU A 205 -19.87 -21.52 -10.17
C LEU A 205 -18.81 -22.29 -10.98
N ARG A 206 -17.80 -21.60 -11.52
CA ARG A 206 -16.81 -22.16 -12.46
C ARG A 206 -15.39 -22.15 -11.88
N TYR A 207 -15.27 -22.37 -10.58
CA TYR A 207 -13.97 -22.42 -9.92
C TYR A 207 -13.19 -23.68 -10.33
N ILE A 208 -11.87 -23.53 -10.39
CA ILE A 208 -10.92 -24.64 -10.45
C ILE A 208 -10.27 -24.70 -9.08
N TYR A 209 -10.29 -25.87 -8.45
CA TYR A 209 -9.73 -26.08 -7.12
C TYR A 209 -8.64 -27.15 -7.18
N ASN A 210 -7.55 -26.90 -6.45
CA ASN A 210 -6.48 -27.86 -6.22
C ASN A 210 -6.50 -28.21 -4.72
N ASP A 211 -6.71 -29.48 -4.43
CA ASP A 211 -6.81 -30.04 -3.08
C ASP A 211 -5.45 -30.28 -2.42
N ASP A 212 -4.41 -30.57 -3.19
CA ASP A 212 -3.05 -30.76 -2.69
C ASP A 212 -2.45 -29.46 -2.10
N HIS A 213 -2.75 -28.32 -2.72
CA HIS A 213 -2.21 -27.00 -2.35
C HIS A 213 -3.26 -26.01 -1.82
N LEU A 214 -4.53 -26.43 -1.73
CA LEU A 214 -5.63 -25.64 -1.15
C LEU A 214 -5.79 -24.26 -1.83
N TYR A 215 -5.71 -24.22 -3.16
CA TYR A 215 -5.90 -22.98 -3.91
C TYR A 215 -7.08 -23.05 -4.87
N ALA A 216 -7.65 -21.88 -5.18
CA ALA A 216 -8.72 -21.72 -6.16
C ALA A 216 -8.34 -20.75 -7.30
N ILE A 217 -8.77 -21.07 -8.52
CA ILE A 217 -8.65 -20.20 -9.70
C ILE A 217 -10.04 -19.94 -10.27
N ILE A 218 -10.35 -18.68 -10.57
CA ILE A 218 -11.59 -18.28 -11.23
C ILE A 218 -11.31 -17.37 -12.41
N LYS A 219 -11.88 -17.72 -13.57
CA LYS A 219 -12.03 -16.80 -14.70
C LYS A 219 -13.39 -16.10 -14.61
N ALA A 220 -13.38 -14.82 -14.33
CA ALA A 220 -14.56 -13.96 -14.37
C ALA A 220 -14.77 -13.39 -15.78
N GLN A 221 -16.01 -12.98 -16.05
CA GLN A 221 -16.32 -12.15 -17.22
C GLN A 221 -15.64 -10.77 -17.09
N PRO A 222 -15.47 -10.01 -18.19
CA PRO A 222 -14.91 -8.66 -18.12
C PRO A 222 -15.69 -7.80 -17.12
N CYS A 223 -14.98 -7.29 -16.11
CA CYS A 223 -15.57 -6.51 -15.02
C CYS A 223 -14.54 -5.54 -14.41
N ASP A 224 -15.03 -4.67 -13.52
CA ASP A 224 -14.17 -3.79 -12.74
C ASP A 224 -13.25 -4.59 -11.80
N PRO A 225 -11.99 -4.16 -11.59
CA PRO A 225 -11.07 -4.85 -10.67
C PRO A 225 -11.61 -5.05 -9.25
N ASN A 226 -12.49 -4.17 -8.77
CA ASN A 226 -13.12 -4.33 -7.46
C ASN A 226 -13.94 -5.61 -7.36
N ILE A 227 -14.53 -6.07 -8.47
CA ILE A 227 -15.29 -7.34 -8.52
C ILE A 227 -14.35 -8.55 -8.45
N LEU A 228 -13.19 -8.49 -9.10
CA LEU A 228 -12.17 -9.53 -8.92
C LEU A 228 -11.75 -9.60 -7.45
N GLY A 229 -11.55 -8.44 -6.82
CA GLY A 229 -11.25 -8.35 -5.39
C GLY A 229 -12.34 -8.94 -4.51
N LEU A 230 -13.61 -8.61 -4.76
CA LEU A 230 -14.77 -9.16 -4.04
C LEU A 230 -14.81 -10.69 -4.13
N ILE A 231 -14.70 -11.24 -5.34
CA ILE A 231 -14.72 -12.69 -5.54
C ILE A 231 -13.55 -13.35 -4.80
N SER A 232 -12.36 -12.73 -4.85
CA SER A 232 -11.17 -13.25 -4.19
C SER A 232 -11.31 -13.24 -2.66
N ASP A 233 -11.84 -12.14 -2.09
CA ASP A 233 -12.07 -11.99 -0.65
C ASP A 233 -13.16 -12.95 -0.15
N PHE A 234 -14.15 -13.29 -0.99
CA PHE A 234 -15.12 -14.34 -0.68
C PHE A 234 -14.47 -15.73 -0.71
N LEU A 235 -13.63 -16.03 -1.70
CA LEU A 235 -12.95 -17.32 -1.80
C LEU A 235 -12.08 -17.62 -0.58
N LEU A 236 -11.37 -16.64 -0.03
CA LEU A 236 -10.58 -16.83 1.21
C LEU A 236 -11.42 -17.13 2.46
N GLN A 237 -12.74 -16.91 2.42
CA GLN A 237 -13.65 -17.27 3.52
C GLN A 237 -14.18 -18.71 3.38
N VAL A 238 -13.85 -19.41 2.29
CA VAL A 238 -14.21 -20.81 2.08
C VAL A 238 -13.20 -21.71 2.77
N ASP A 239 -13.67 -22.59 3.66
CA ASP A 239 -12.84 -23.60 4.29
C ASP A 239 -12.14 -24.46 3.22
N GLY A 240 -10.82 -24.64 3.36
CA GLY A 240 -9.98 -25.31 2.38
C GLY A 240 -9.41 -24.42 1.26
N VAL A 241 -9.69 -23.11 1.22
CA VAL A 241 -9.05 -22.19 0.25
C VAL A 241 -8.12 -21.22 0.98
N ASN A 242 -6.81 -21.49 0.88
CA ASN A 242 -5.77 -20.67 1.49
C ASN A 242 -5.23 -19.57 0.57
N THR A 243 -5.34 -19.78 -0.73
CA THR A 243 -4.81 -18.88 -1.76
C THR A 243 -5.74 -18.89 -2.96
N CYS A 244 -5.95 -17.74 -3.61
CA CYS A 244 -6.74 -17.72 -4.82
C CYS A 244 -6.22 -16.73 -5.86
N VAL A 245 -6.54 -17.04 -7.12
CA VAL A 245 -6.31 -16.17 -8.28
C VAL A 245 -7.63 -16.00 -9.01
N VAL A 246 -8.14 -14.77 -9.03
CA VAL A 246 -9.32 -14.41 -9.81
C VAL A 246 -8.88 -13.47 -10.91
N TYR A 247 -9.22 -13.78 -12.16
CA TYR A 247 -8.82 -12.96 -13.29
C TYR A 247 -9.95 -12.77 -14.28
N ASN A 248 -9.88 -11.69 -15.05
CA ASN A 248 -10.73 -11.51 -16.23
C ASN A 248 -9.90 -11.15 -17.45
N GLU A 249 -10.52 -11.38 -18.59
CA GLU A 249 -9.98 -11.02 -19.89
C GLU A 249 -10.57 -9.66 -20.30
N GLN A 250 -9.70 -8.70 -20.64
CA GLN A 250 -10.07 -7.43 -21.25
C GLN A 250 -9.52 -7.39 -22.69
N GLU A 251 -9.79 -6.30 -23.42
CA GLU A 251 -9.43 -6.18 -24.84
C GLU A 251 -7.95 -6.51 -25.11
N GLU A 252 -7.03 -5.84 -24.40
CA GLU A 252 -5.58 -5.95 -24.62
C GLU A 252 -4.80 -6.67 -23.51
N ARG A 253 -5.48 -7.09 -22.44
CA ARG A 253 -4.83 -7.58 -21.22
C ARG A 253 -5.70 -8.52 -20.41
N TYR A 254 -5.09 -9.34 -19.57
CA TYR A 254 -5.75 -9.96 -18.42
C TYR A 254 -5.49 -9.11 -17.18
N LYS A 255 -6.52 -8.91 -16.35
CA LYS A 255 -6.34 -8.38 -15.00
C LYS A 255 -6.48 -9.51 -14.00
N ILE A 256 -5.56 -9.56 -13.04
CA ILE A 256 -5.56 -10.58 -11.98
C ILE A 256 -5.70 -9.93 -10.61
N SER A 257 -6.40 -10.62 -9.72
CA SER A 257 -6.48 -10.39 -8.28
C SER A 257 -5.96 -11.63 -7.59
N VAL A 258 -5.01 -11.46 -6.68
CA VAL A 258 -4.38 -12.54 -5.93
C VAL A 258 -4.65 -12.31 -4.45
N ARG A 259 -5.03 -13.38 -3.74
CA ARG A 259 -5.21 -13.35 -2.29
C ARG A 259 -4.56 -14.54 -1.63
N SER A 260 -4.06 -14.34 -0.42
CA SER A 260 -3.55 -15.39 0.47
C SER A 260 -3.91 -15.07 1.91
N CYS A 261 -4.28 -16.10 2.68
CA CYS A 261 -4.48 -16.02 4.13
C CYS A 261 -3.47 -16.87 4.93
N ILE A 262 -2.43 -17.39 4.27
CA ILE A 262 -1.39 -18.20 4.90
C ILE A 262 -0.02 -17.55 4.78
N LYS A 263 0.86 -17.82 5.74
CA LYS A 263 2.15 -17.13 5.83
C LYS A 263 3.19 -17.63 4.84
N GLU A 264 3.00 -18.83 4.29
CA GLU A 264 3.84 -19.47 3.30
C GLU A 264 3.68 -18.84 1.90
N VAL A 265 2.65 -18.01 1.70
CA VAL A 265 2.33 -17.40 0.41
C VAL A 265 2.15 -15.89 0.55
N ASN A 266 3.12 -15.13 0.05
CA ASN A 266 2.99 -13.70 -0.17
C ASN A 266 2.25 -13.45 -1.49
N ALA A 267 1.07 -12.83 -1.44
CA ALA A 267 0.24 -12.54 -2.60
C ALA A 267 0.94 -11.61 -3.61
N SER A 268 1.75 -10.65 -3.15
CA SER A 268 2.53 -9.77 -4.03
C SER A 268 3.58 -10.55 -4.82
N GLU A 269 4.33 -11.42 -4.12
CA GLU A 269 5.30 -12.32 -4.75
C GLU A 269 4.61 -13.24 -5.77
N LEU A 270 3.49 -13.86 -5.38
CA LEU A 270 2.73 -14.74 -6.28
C LEU A 270 2.23 -13.98 -7.51
N ALA A 271 1.70 -12.75 -7.35
CA ALA A 271 1.27 -11.94 -8.48
C ALA A 271 2.45 -11.61 -9.43
N ALA A 272 3.63 -11.29 -8.90
CA ALA A 272 4.83 -11.09 -9.71
C ALA A 272 5.23 -12.37 -10.44
N PHE A 273 5.20 -13.52 -9.76
CA PHE A 273 5.48 -14.83 -10.36
C PHE A 273 4.50 -15.16 -11.49
N LEU A 274 3.18 -15.00 -11.27
CA LEU A 274 2.15 -15.26 -12.28
C LEU A 274 2.21 -14.36 -13.51
N THR A 275 2.93 -13.24 -13.45
CA THR A 275 3.00 -12.25 -14.53
C THR A 275 4.39 -12.14 -15.16
N GLU A 276 5.36 -12.92 -14.67
CA GLU A 276 6.76 -12.88 -15.07
C GLU A 276 6.93 -13.01 -16.60
N GLY A 277 7.69 -12.09 -17.19
CA GLY A 277 8.00 -12.06 -18.63
C GLY A 277 6.87 -11.57 -19.55
N ILE A 278 5.63 -11.48 -19.07
CA ILE A 278 4.46 -11.13 -19.90
C ILE A 278 3.57 -10.03 -19.31
N GLY A 279 3.97 -9.46 -18.18
CA GLY A 279 3.14 -8.54 -17.42
C GLY A 279 3.85 -7.93 -16.22
N SER A 280 3.04 -7.42 -15.28
CA SER A 280 3.50 -6.87 -14.00
C SER A 280 2.49 -7.21 -12.92
N GLY A 281 2.97 -7.61 -11.75
CA GLY A 281 2.16 -7.93 -10.58
C GLY A 281 2.82 -7.44 -9.30
N GLY A 282 2.01 -7.13 -8.30
CA GLY A 282 2.48 -6.64 -7.01
C GLY A 282 1.33 -6.22 -6.08
N GLY A 283 1.67 -5.84 -4.87
CA GLY A 283 0.73 -5.37 -3.86
C GLY A 283 1.25 -5.66 -2.45
N HIS A 284 0.36 -6.15 -1.59
CA HIS A 284 0.66 -6.49 -0.21
C HIS A 284 0.73 -8.01 -0.01
N ARG A 285 1.16 -8.41 1.18
CA ARG A 285 1.34 -9.81 1.58
C ARG A 285 0.07 -10.64 1.45
N GLU A 286 -1.09 -10.09 1.79
CA GLU A 286 -2.38 -10.80 1.73
C GLU A 286 -3.16 -10.52 0.44
N LYS A 287 -2.96 -9.33 -0.14
CA LYS A 287 -3.75 -8.83 -1.28
C LYS A 287 -2.85 -8.20 -2.32
N ALA A 288 -2.90 -8.73 -3.53
CA ALA A 288 -2.16 -8.22 -4.67
C ALA A 288 -3.00 -8.23 -5.95
N GLY A 289 -2.46 -7.58 -6.98
CA GLY A 289 -3.05 -7.59 -8.31
C GLY A 289 -1.97 -7.57 -9.38
N GLY A 290 -2.40 -7.64 -10.63
CA GLY A 290 -1.48 -7.63 -11.76
C GLY A 290 -2.17 -7.53 -13.10
N ILE A 291 -1.35 -7.33 -14.12
CA ILE A 291 -1.78 -7.21 -15.51
C ILE A 291 -0.87 -8.10 -16.36
N ILE A 292 -1.47 -8.93 -17.21
CA ILE A 292 -0.77 -9.71 -18.24
C ILE A 292 -1.12 -9.13 -19.61
N SER A 293 -0.13 -8.84 -20.45
CA SER A 293 -0.37 -8.42 -21.84
C SER A 293 -0.88 -9.60 -22.65
N LYS A 294 -2.02 -9.46 -23.34
CA LYS A 294 -2.54 -10.52 -24.21
C LYS A 294 -1.62 -10.80 -25.39
N ARG A 295 -0.94 -9.77 -25.90
CA ARG A 295 0.06 -9.91 -26.96
C ARG A 295 1.22 -10.79 -26.50
N LEU A 296 1.86 -10.44 -25.38
CA LEU A 296 2.99 -11.22 -24.86
C LEU A 296 2.56 -12.63 -24.45
N TYR A 297 1.37 -12.77 -23.83
CA TYR A 297 0.79 -14.07 -23.50
C TYR A 297 0.64 -14.96 -24.75
N ALA A 298 0.06 -14.44 -25.83
CA ALA A 298 -0.12 -15.20 -27.07
C ALA A 298 1.20 -15.53 -27.77
N GLU A 299 2.21 -14.66 -27.67
CA GLU A 299 3.56 -14.89 -28.20
C GLU A 299 4.27 -16.03 -27.44
N HIS A 300 4.16 -16.07 -26.11
CA HIS A 300 4.85 -17.06 -25.26
C HIS A 300 4.05 -18.38 -25.10
N PHE A 301 2.72 -18.32 -25.14
CA PHE A 301 1.81 -19.43 -24.84
C PHE A 301 0.69 -19.57 -25.90
N PRO A 302 1.02 -19.78 -27.19
CA PRO A 302 0.07 -19.65 -28.31
C PRO A 302 -1.10 -20.63 -28.28
N THR A 303 -0.95 -21.79 -27.63
CA THR A 303 -1.96 -22.85 -27.60
C THR A 303 -2.51 -23.13 -26.20
N LEU A 304 -2.04 -22.40 -25.18
CA LEU A 304 -2.41 -22.66 -23.79
C LEU A 304 -3.60 -21.80 -23.38
N HIS A 305 -4.68 -22.44 -22.95
CA HIS A 305 -5.82 -21.73 -22.38
C HIS A 305 -5.45 -21.05 -21.06
N SER A 306 -6.01 -19.86 -20.81
CA SER A 306 -5.69 -19.04 -19.63
C SER A 306 -5.84 -19.78 -18.31
N GLU A 307 -6.89 -20.60 -18.19
CA GLU A 307 -7.16 -21.43 -17.02
C GLU A 307 -6.04 -22.44 -16.79
N ALA A 308 -5.59 -23.12 -17.85
CA ALA A 308 -4.49 -24.07 -17.80
C ALA A 308 -3.15 -23.37 -17.48
N TYR A 309 -2.92 -22.18 -18.02
CA TYR A 309 -1.76 -21.36 -17.68
C TYR A 309 -1.71 -21.04 -16.18
N PHE A 310 -2.79 -20.51 -15.62
CA PHE A 310 -2.83 -20.21 -14.18
C PHE A 310 -2.71 -21.48 -13.35
N SER A 311 -3.34 -22.59 -13.73
CA SER A 311 -3.17 -23.86 -13.02
C SER A 311 -1.71 -24.34 -13.04
N GLN A 312 -1.04 -24.29 -14.20
CA GLN A 312 0.37 -24.67 -14.32
C GLN A 312 1.27 -23.77 -13.47
N ARG A 313 1.15 -22.45 -13.61
CA ARG A 313 1.95 -21.50 -12.83
C ARG A 313 1.70 -21.60 -11.33
N MET A 314 0.46 -21.83 -10.91
CA MET A 314 0.15 -22.06 -9.49
C MET A 314 0.83 -23.34 -8.99
N ASN A 315 0.72 -24.44 -9.74
CA ASN A 315 1.41 -25.69 -9.38
C ASN A 315 2.93 -25.52 -9.33
N GLU A 316 3.55 -24.84 -10.30
CA GLU A 316 4.99 -24.53 -10.28
C GLU A 316 5.35 -23.69 -9.06
N TYR A 317 4.55 -22.69 -8.72
CA TYR A 317 4.81 -21.84 -7.56
C TYR A 317 4.84 -22.62 -6.24
N PHE A 318 3.94 -23.60 -6.07
CA PHE A 318 3.84 -24.42 -4.86
C PHE A 318 4.80 -25.61 -4.83
N ASN A 319 5.05 -26.26 -5.97
CA ASN A 319 5.92 -27.44 -6.03
C ASN A 319 7.41 -27.08 -6.08
N ASP A 320 7.77 -26.00 -6.76
CA ASP A 320 9.17 -25.63 -7.00
C ASP A 320 9.68 -24.65 -5.94
N CYS A 321 9.26 -24.83 -4.69
CA CYS A 321 9.67 -23.99 -3.56
C CYS A 321 9.84 -24.81 -2.29
N GLU A 322 11.08 -24.92 -1.79
CA GLU A 322 11.34 -25.49 -0.47
C GLU A 322 10.97 -24.49 0.62
N ILE A 323 10.42 -24.97 1.74
CA ILE A 323 10.12 -24.16 2.92
C ILE A 323 10.99 -24.66 4.08
N ILE A 324 11.85 -23.78 4.58
CA ILE A 324 12.70 -24.02 5.75
C ILE A 324 12.19 -23.18 6.91
N ILE A 325 12.02 -23.82 8.06
CA ILE A 325 11.69 -23.14 9.32
C ILE A 325 12.87 -23.34 10.27
N ALA A 326 13.52 -22.25 10.66
CA ALA A 326 14.61 -22.26 11.63
C ALA A 326 14.21 -23.01 12.92
N GLY A 327 15.11 -23.84 13.43
CA GLY A 327 14.89 -24.67 14.63
C GLY A 327 13.95 -25.88 14.49
N LYS A 328 13.35 -26.12 13.32
CA LYS A 328 12.49 -27.30 13.10
C LYS A 328 13.11 -28.40 12.24
N VAL A 329 14.04 -28.04 11.34
CA VAL A 329 14.66 -28.99 10.41
C VAL A 329 16.15 -29.06 10.71
N PRO A 330 16.71 -30.23 11.07
CA PRO A 330 18.15 -30.37 11.22
C PRO A 330 18.83 -30.18 9.86
N MET A 331 19.68 -29.17 9.75
CA MET A 331 20.40 -28.86 8.50
C MET A 331 21.50 -29.89 8.25
N VAL A 332 21.59 -30.38 7.01
CA VAL A 332 22.66 -31.28 6.60
C VAL A 332 23.84 -30.46 6.10
N HIS A 333 24.86 -30.28 6.96
CA HIS A 333 26.08 -29.54 6.62
C HIS A 333 26.91 -30.16 5.48
N GLY A 334 26.61 -31.39 5.05
CA GLY A 334 27.44 -32.16 4.11
C GLY A 334 27.62 -31.54 2.71
N SER A 335 26.73 -30.65 2.28
CA SER A 335 26.84 -29.90 1.01
C SER A 335 27.28 -28.44 1.18
N MET A 336 27.36 -27.95 2.42
CA MET A 336 27.75 -26.58 2.72
C MET A 336 29.27 -26.46 2.83
N LYS A 337 29.80 -25.31 2.42
CA LYS A 337 31.20 -24.96 2.60
C LYS A 337 31.36 -23.90 3.68
N ASP A 338 32.57 -23.80 4.23
CA ASP A 338 32.89 -22.85 5.28
C ASP A 338 33.29 -21.50 4.68
N TYR A 339 32.75 -20.43 5.24
CA TYR A 339 33.07 -19.06 4.84
C TYR A 339 33.32 -18.17 6.05
N LYS A 340 34.20 -17.21 5.84
CA LYS A 340 34.50 -16.13 6.77
C LYS A 340 33.83 -14.85 6.32
N LYS A 341 33.22 -14.12 7.25
CA LYS A 341 32.74 -12.78 6.95
C LYS A 341 33.92 -11.82 6.74
N LYS A 342 33.94 -11.15 5.60
CA LYS A 342 34.96 -10.14 5.25
C LYS A 342 34.79 -8.90 6.12
N ARG A 343 35.92 -8.26 6.47
CA ARG A 343 35.95 -7.02 7.27
C ARG A 343 35.46 -5.81 6.47
N ILE A 344 34.14 -5.68 6.38
CA ILE A 344 33.47 -4.61 5.64
C ILE A 344 32.77 -3.68 6.63
N PRO A 345 32.97 -2.35 6.53
CA PRO A 345 32.21 -1.38 7.29
C PRO A 345 30.72 -1.40 6.90
N VAL A 346 29.85 -1.39 7.91
CA VAL A 346 28.38 -1.34 7.78
C VAL A 346 27.81 -0.34 8.79
N GLY A 347 26.56 0.08 8.58
CA GLY A 347 25.86 0.99 9.49
C GLY A 347 25.19 0.25 10.64
N TYR A 348 25.00 0.93 11.76
CA TYR A 348 24.14 0.47 12.85
C TYR A 348 23.50 1.65 13.58
N VAL A 349 22.33 1.42 14.16
CA VAL A 349 21.62 2.37 15.02
C VAL A 349 21.12 1.64 16.26
N LYS A 350 21.26 2.22 17.44
CA LYS A 350 20.57 1.72 18.63
C LYS A 350 19.12 2.18 18.59
N ALA A 351 18.15 1.27 18.63
CA ALA A 351 16.74 1.63 18.48
C ALA A 351 16.28 2.65 19.53
N ALA A 352 16.76 2.51 20.77
CA ALA A 352 16.49 3.42 21.88
C ALA A 352 17.07 4.84 21.71
N GLU A 353 18.02 5.06 20.78
CA GLU A 353 18.50 6.41 20.42
C GLU A 353 17.52 7.14 19.47
N ILE A 354 16.65 6.40 18.79
CA ILE A 354 15.68 6.94 17.83
C ILE A 354 14.35 7.25 18.52
N LEU A 355 13.81 6.29 19.26
CA LEU A 355 12.49 6.36 19.90
C LEU A 355 12.56 5.72 21.31
N PRO A 356 11.65 6.07 22.23
CA PRO A 356 11.63 5.51 23.57
C PRO A 356 11.44 3.99 23.60
N GLU A 357 11.99 3.33 24.61
CA GLU A 357 11.75 1.91 24.89
C GLU A 357 10.25 1.59 25.00
N GLY A 358 9.84 0.43 24.50
CA GLY A 358 8.45 -0.01 24.46
C GLY A 358 7.63 0.58 23.30
N THR A 359 8.20 1.48 22.49
CA THR A 359 7.50 2.03 21.31
C THR A 359 7.39 0.95 20.23
N PRO A 360 6.18 0.62 19.74
CA PRO A 360 6.02 -0.20 18.55
C PRO A 360 6.43 0.62 17.32
N ILE A 361 7.34 0.05 16.51
CA ILE A 361 7.94 0.71 15.36
C ILE A 361 7.83 -0.17 14.11
N MET A 362 7.74 0.49 12.97
CA MET A 362 7.81 -0.12 11.64
C MET A 362 9.04 0.43 10.94
N VAL A 363 10.03 -0.41 10.69
CA VAL A 363 11.22 -0.07 9.90
C VAL A 363 10.89 -0.33 8.44
N ARG A 364 10.76 0.74 7.66
CA ARG A 364 10.52 0.67 6.22
C ARG A 364 11.83 0.56 5.47
N THR A 365 11.92 -0.44 4.61
CA THR A 365 13.09 -0.76 3.81
C THR A 365 12.68 -0.98 2.36
N LEU A 366 13.66 -1.12 1.45
CA LEU A 366 13.37 -1.50 0.07
C LEU A 366 12.80 -2.94 -0.02
N GLU A 367 13.19 -3.83 0.90
CA GLU A 367 12.73 -5.22 0.95
C GLU A 367 11.35 -5.38 1.59
N GLY A 368 10.85 -4.34 2.26
CA GLY A 368 9.54 -4.32 2.92
C GLY A 368 9.57 -3.73 4.33
N ASP A 369 8.39 -3.68 4.94
CA ASP A 369 8.20 -3.16 6.30
C ASP A 369 8.49 -4.26 7.35
N ILE A 370 9.35 -3.94 8.32
CA ILE A 370 9.71 -4.81 9.46
C ILE A 370 9.11 -4.21 10.73
N ASP A 371 8.21 -4.94 11.39
CA ASP A 371 7.53 -4.50 12.60
C ASP A 371 8.27 -5.04 13.83
N MET A 372 8.54 -4.19 14.81
CA MET A 372 9.22 -4.56 16.05
C MET A 372 8.89 -3.58 17.18
N VAL A 373 9.35 -3.88 18.39
CA VAL A 373 9.23 -2.99 19.55
C VAL A 373 10.62 -2.52 19.92
N VAL A 374 10.77 -1.24 20.26
CA VAL A 374 12.05 -0.70 20.74
C VAL A 374 12.39 -1.34 22.07
N GLU A 375 13.47 -2.12 22.07
CA GLU A 375 14.06 -2.69 23.28
C GLU A 375 15.41 -2.02 23.59
N PRO A 376 15.84 -1.97 24.87
CA PRO A 376 17.11 -1.34 25.25
C PRO A 376 18.32 -1.93 24.53
N ASP A 377 18.28 -3.23 24.24
CA ASP A 377 19.35 -3.99 23.61
C ASP A 377 19.16 -4.19 22.10
N LEU A 378 18.16 -3.54 21.50
CA LEU A 378 17.88 -3.66 20.08
C LEU A 378 18.79 -2.73 19.26
N ILE A 379 19.55 -3.33 18.36
CA ILE A 379 20.37 -2.65 17.36
C ILE A 379 19.80 -2.95 15.98
N ILE A 380 19.61 -1.90 15.19
CA ILE A 380 19.18 -1.97 13.80
C ILE A 380 20.41 -1.83 12.92
N MET A 381 20.76 -2.88 12.17
CA MET A 381 21.91 -2.90 11.27
C MET A 381 21.52 -2.39 9.89
N ILE A 382 22.43 -1.69 9.22
CA ILE A 382 22.29 -1.23 7.83
C ILE A 382 23.43 -1.83 7.02
N GLY A 383 23.13 -2.75 6.12
CA GLY A 383 24.11 -3.49 5.34
C GLY A 383 24.67 -2.73 4.13
N ILE A 384 25.28 -3.47 3.19
CA ILE A 384 26.13 -2.91 2.12
C ILE A 384 25.31 -2.46 0.89
N LYS A 385 24.08 -2.95 0.75
CA LYS A 385 23.10 -2.43 -0.21
C LYS A 385 22.04 -1.55 0.47
N GLY A 386 22.13 -1.33 1.78
CA GLY A 386 21.12 -0.63 2.56
C GLY A 386 20.04 -1.54 3.14
N GLU A 387 20.22 -2.86 3.04
CA GLU A 387 19.37 -3.86 3.68
C GLU A 387 19.36 -3.67 5.20
N VAL A 388 18.21 -3.84 5.84
CA VAL A 388 18.06 -3.58 7.29
C VAL A 388 17.66 -4.85 8.03
N TYR A 389 18.36 -5.14 9.13
CA TYR A 389 18.05 -6.29 9.98
C TYR A 389 18.34 -6.00 11.46
N PRO A 390 17.53 -6.55 12.39
CA PRO A 390 17.73 -6.37 13.82
C PRO A 390 18.81 -7.32 14.38
N ILE A 391 19.50 -6.89 15.43
CA ILE A 391 20.42 -7.70 16.23
C ILE A 391 20.39 -7.26 17.69
N LYS A 392 20.61 -8.20 18.61
CA LYS A 392 20.74 -7.90 20.04
C LYS A 392 22.14 -7.42 20.40
N GLU A 393 22.23 -6.47 21.34
CA GLU A 393 23.49 -5.80 21.71
C GLU A 393 24.60 -6.77 22.08
N LYS A 394 24.29 -7.84 22.83
CA LYS A 394 25.26 -8.91 23.16
C LYS A 394 25.89 -9.51 21.90
N LYS A 395 25.07 -9.86 20.90
CA LYS A 395 25.52 -10.48 19.64
C LYS A 395 26.26 -9.48 18.77
N PHE A 396 25.84 -8.22 18.78
CA PHE A 396 26.54 -7.13 18.10
C PHE A 396 27.98 -6.97 18.61
N LEU A 397 28.17 -6.89 19.93
CA LEU A 397 29.48 -6.73 20.55
C LEU A 397 30.43 -7.91 20.32
N GLN A 398 29.89 -9.11 20.07
CA GLN A 398 30.69 -10.29 19.70
C GLN A 398 31.13 -10.25 18.23
N CYS A 399 30.25 -9.79 17.34
CA CYS A 399 30.46 -9.87 15.89
C CYS A 399 31.07 -8.61 15.26
N TYR A 400 31.00 -7.46 15.94
CA TYR A 400 31.32 -6.14 15.38
C TYR A 400 32.15 -5.28 16.33
N GLN A 401 32.98 -4.43 15.74
CA GLN A 401 33.75 -3.37 16.38
C GLN A 401 33.22 -2.02 15.88
N VAL A 402 32.90 -1.11 16.80
CA VAL A 402 32.45 0.24 16.46
C VAL A 402 33.62 1.04 15.89
N LEU A 403 33.36 1.82 14.83
CA LEU A 403 34.31 2.77 14.27
C LEU A 403 33.92 4.20 14.69
N GLU A 404 34.90 5.07 14.88
CA GLU A 404 34.66 6.47 15.25
C GLU A 404 34.07 7.31 14.09
N GLU A 405 34.15 6.80 12.86
CA GLU A 405 33.66 7.47 11.67
C GLU A 405 32.13 7.48 11.61
N LYS A 406 31.56 8.62 11.19
CA LYS A 406 30.11 8.73 10.91
C LYS A 406 29.73 7.83 9.74
N TYR A 407 28.55 7.24 9.81
CA TYR A 407 28.01 6.48 8.69
C TYR A 407 27.80 7.40 7.49
N ASN A 408 28.29 6.98 6.33
CA ASN A 408 28.10 7.71 5.08
C ASN A 408 27.18 6.90 4.16
N ALA A 409 25.89 7.25 4.14
CA ALA A 409 24.90 6.55 3.31
C ALA A 409 25.34 6.43 1.84
N SER A 410 25.93 7.49 1.27
CA SER A 410 26.38 7.50 -0.14
C SER A 410 27.52 6.52 -0.46
N MET A 411 28.23 6.00 0.55
CA MET A 411 29.27 4.97 0.38
C MET A 411 28.72 3.54 0.49
N TYR A 412 27.55 3.34 1.11
CA TYR A 412 27.08 2.02 1.55
C TYR A 412 25.64 1.69 1.17
N THR A 413 24.89 2.62 0.58
CA THR A 413 23.62 2.32 -0.11
C THR A 413 23.92 2.35 -1.60
N ALA A 414 24.00 1.18 -2.24
CA ALA A 414 24.12 1.12 -3.68
C ALA A 414 22.86 1.76 -4.31
N GLU A 415 23.07 2.77 -5.15
CA GLU A 415 22.08 3.31 -6.09
C GLU A 415 20.78 3.93 -5.53
N ASN A 416 20.82 4.79 -4.49
CA ASN A 416 19.80 5.85 -4.24
C ASN A 416 18.28 5.49 -4.27
N GLU A 417 17.84 4.23 -4.35
CA GLU A 417 16.43 3.91 -4.64
C GLU A 417 15.52 4.16 -3.45
N TYR A 418 16.01 3.96 -2.22
CA TYR A 418 15.26 4.25 -1.00
C TYR A 418 16.17 4.38 0.23
N VAL A 419 15.89 5.35 1.10
CA VAL A 419 16.57 5.50 2.40
C VAL A 419 15.68 4.91 3.49
N PRO A 420 16.15 3.91 4.28
CA PRO A 420 15.32 3.29 5.31
C PRO A 420 14.80 4.29 6.34
N THR A 421 13.55 4.10 6.78
CA THR A 421 12.91 4.96 7.77
C THR A 421 12.34 4.14 8.93
N VAL A 422 12.27 4.73 10.11
CA VAL A 422 11.61 4.17 11.29
C VAL A 422 10.35 4.98 11.55
N LYS A 423 9.19 4.34 11.39
CA LYS A 423 7.89 4.91 11.69
C LYS A 423 7.45 4.49 13.09
N ASN A 424 7.10 5.47 13.93
CA ASN A 424 6.42 5.23 15.18
C ASN A 424 4.95 4.87 14.89
N ILE A 425 4.53 3.66 15.28
CA ILE A 425 3.17 3.17 14.99
C ILE A 425 2.11 3.92 15.81
N LEU A 426 2.48 4.45 16.99
CA LEU A 426 1.52 5.10 17.89
C LEU A 426 1.10 6.49 17.43
N ASP A 427 2.03 7.28 16.90
CA ASP A 427 1.78 8.68 16.50
C ASP A 427 1.97 8.94 15.00
N GLY A 428 2.39 7.91 14.25
CA GLY A 428 2.60 7.98 12.80
C GLY A 428 3.84 8.75 12.36
N SER A 429 4.62 9.31 13.28
CA SER A 429 5.85 10.05 12.96
C SER A 429 6.90 9.13 12.33
N SER A 430 7.68 9.67 11.38
CA SER A 430 8.73 8.92 10.69
C SER A 430 10.08 9.62 10.86
N LYS A 431 11.13 8.82 11.04
CA LYS A 431 12.52 9.26 11.19
C LYS A 431 13.40 8.53 10.19
N ILE A 432 14.34 9.24 9.58
CA ILE A 432 15.30 8.64 8.63
C ILE A 432 16.35 7.87 9.43
N LEU A 433 16.50 6.57 9.15
CA LEU A 433 17.37 5.69 9.93
C LEU A 433 18.84 6.09 9.82
N THR A 434 19.27 6.52 8.63
CA THR A 434 20.66 6.90 8.35
C THR A 434 21.13 8.15 9.10
N ASP A 435 20.21 9.02 9.54
CA ASP A 435 20.56 10.23 10.31
C ASP A 435 21.10 9.90 11.71
N TYR A 436 20.76 8.71 12.22
CA TYR A 436 21.17 8.19 13.51
C TYR A 436 22.27 7.13 13.39
N ALA A 437 22.65 6.76 12.17
CA ALA A 437 23.57 5.66 11.91
C ALA A 437 25.02 5.99 12.27
N LYS A 438 25.65 5.02 12.93
CA LYS A 438 27.08 4.96 13.23
C LYS A 438 27.71 3.83 12.41
N THR A 439 29.02 3.86 12.23
CA THR A 439 29.72 2.83 11.47
C THR A 439 30.27 1.76 12.41
N CYS A 440 30.16 0.51 12.02
CA CYS A 440 30.86 -0.61 12.65
C CYS A 440 31.50 -1.49 11.57
N ILE A 441 32.48 -2.28 11.95
CA ILE A 441 33.12 -3.26 11.08
C ILE A 441 33.01 -4.63 11.72
N THR A 442 32.81 -5.67 10.94
CA THR A 442 32.86 -7.03 11.53
C THR A 442 34.25 -7.29 12.11
N SER A 443 34.28 -7.95 13.27
CA SER A 443 35.51 -8.40 13.93
C SER A 443 36.34 -9.32 13.03
N GLY A 444 35.72 -9.95 12.04
CA GLY A 444 36.35 -10.94 11.18
C GLY A 444 36.51 -12.29 11.86
N GLU A 445 35.75 -12.57 12.92
CA GLU A 445 35.68 -13.90 13.55
C GLU A 445 34.31 -14.56 13.36
N THR A 446 33.49 -14.03 12.45
CA THR A 446 32.19 -14.62 12.13
C THR A 446 32.33 -15.65 11.01
N TYR A 447 31.98 -16.89 11.34
CA TYR A 447 32.02 -18.04 10.44
C TYR A 447 30.62 -18.52 10.10
N ILE A 448 30.43 -18.95 8.85
CA ILE A 448 29.17 -19.51 8.36
C ILE A 448 29.43 -20.76 7.53
N HIS A 449 28.45 -21.65 7.52
CA HIS A 449 28.33 -22.72 6.54
C HIS A 449 27.34 -22.25 5.47
N ALA A 450 27.72 -22.28 4.19
CA ALA A 450 26.82 -21.84 3.13
C ALA A 450 26.86 -22.73 1.89
N MET A 451 25.73 -22.79 1.19
CA MET A 451 25.62 -23.44 -0.12
C MET A 451 24.81 -22.56 -1.08
N ALA A 452 25.16 -22.61 -2.36
CA ALA A 452 24.37 -21.97 -3.39
C ALA A 452 23.06 -22.75 -3.61
N LEU A 453 21.95 -22.04 -3.70
CA LEU A 453 20.63 -22.56 -4.01
C LEU A 453 20.54 -22.87 -5.51
N ASP A 454 19.94 -23.99 -5.87
CA ASP A 454 19.62 -24.37 -7.25
C ASP A 454 18.12 -24.24 -7.56
N HIS A 455 17.29 -24.01 -6.56
CA HIS A 455 15.84 -23.81 -6.64
C HIS A 455 15.37 -22.69 -5.69
N ARG A 456 14.06 -22.41 -5.64
CA ARG A 456 13.51 -21.40 -4.73
C ARG A 456 13.38 -21.95 -3.32
N VAL A 457 13.75 -21.13 -2.34
CA VAL A 457 13.64 -21.48 -0.92
C VAL A 457 13.00 -20.33 -0.15
N LYS A 458 12.04 -20.64 0.71
CA LYS A 458 11.44 -19.69 1.66
C LYS A 458 11.93 -20.03 3.06
N ILE A 459 12.56 -19.07 3.72
CA ILE A 459 13.07 -19.26 5.08
C ILE A 459 12.29 -18.41 6.06
N PHE A 460 11.63 -19.08 6.99
CA PHE A 460 11.14 -18.49 8.22
C PHE A 460 12.26 -18.52 9.25
N THR A 461 12.72 -17.33 9.63
CA THR A 461 13.87 -17.18 10.53
C THR A 461 13.45 -17.39 11.99
N ALA A 462 14.41 -17.61 12.89
CA ALA A 462 14.11 -17.76 14.31
C ALA A 462 13.50 -16.50 14.96
N TRP A 463 13.75 -15.32 14.38
CA TRP A 463 13.27 -14.04 14.89
C TRP A 463 11.97 -13.55 14.24
N ASP A 464 11.60 -14.10 13.07
CA ASP A 464 10.32 -13.83 12.42
C ASP A 464 9.72 -15.13 11.87
N SER A 465 8.77 -15.67 12.63
CA SER A 465 8.03 -16.87 12.24
C SER A 465 6.86 -16.58 11.31
N GLU A 466 6.53 -15.31 11.07
CA GLU A 466 5.35 -14.87 10.34
C GLU A 466 5.67 -14.31 8.97
N LYS A 467 6.90 -13.83 8.73
CA LYS A 467 7.42 -13.45 7.40
C LYS A 467 8.57 -14.39 7.01
N TYR A 468 8.80 -14.51 5.71
CA TYR A 468 9.90 -15.32 5.17
C TYR A 468 10.80 -14.50 4.26
N ILE A 469 12.05 -14.92 4.17
CA ILE A 469 13.00 -14.44 3.16
C ILE A 469 12.96 -15.43 1.99
N LEU A 470 12.77 -14.92 0.76
CA LEU A 470 12.77 -15.71 -0.46
C LEU A 470 14.17 -15.74 -1.07
N GLY A 471 14.70 -16.92 -1.32
CA GLY A 471 15.92 -17.15 -2.08
C GLY A 471 15.59 -17.73 -3.44
N LYS A 472 16.39 -17.34 -4.43
CA LYS A 472 16.28 -17.78 -5.81
C LYS A 472 17.51 -18.61 -6.20
N PRO A 473 17.43 -19.37 -7.30
CA PRO A 473 18.60 -20.06 -7.84
C PRO A 473 19.80 -19.11 -7.99
N GLY A 474 20.93 -19.50 -7.41
CA GLY A 474 22.17 -18.73 -7.36
C GLY A 474 22.39 -17.94 -6.07
N ASP A 475 21.36 -17.67 -5.29
CA ASP A 475 21.51 -17.11 -3.94
C ASP A 475 22.12 -18.14 -2.99
N PHE A 476 22.55 -17.73 -1.82
CA PHE A 476 23.21 -18.59 -0.85
C PHE A 476 22.36 -18.78 0.40
N LEU A 477 22.09 -20.03 0.74
CA LEU A 477 21.62 -20.41 2.06
C LEU A 477 22.82 -20.39 3.00
N ALA A 478 22.73 -19.64 4.09
CA ALA A 478 23.78 -19.51 5.09
C ALA A 478 23.27 -19.89 6.48
N VAL A 479 24.09 -20.63 7.22
CA VAL A 479 23.89 -21.02 8.62
C VAL A 479 25.10 -20.54 9.41
N ARG A 480 24.90 -19.91 10.57
CA ARG A 480 26.04 -19.53 11.41
C ARG A 480 26.68 -20.74 12.08
N SER A 481 28.01 -20.76 12.13
CA SER A 481 28.76 -21.85 12.77
C SER A 481 28.58 -21.92 14.29
N GLU A 482 28.20 -20.81 14.94
CA GLU A 482 28.00 -20.73 16.40
C GLU A 482 26.53 -20.89 16.83
N ASP A 483 25.60 -20.84 15.87
CA ASP A 483 24.16 -20.78 16.11
C ASP A 483 23.44 -21.41 14.90
N GLU A 484 23.18 -22.71 14.98
CA GLU A 484 22.58 -23.49 13.89
C GLU A 484 21.13 -23.05 13.58
N ASP A 485 20.48 -22.34 14.49
CA ASP A 485 19.15 -21.76 14.30
C ASP A 485 19.18 -20.41 13.57
N ASP A 486 20.37 -19.78 13.45
CA ASP A 486 20.56 -18.55 12.68
C ASP A 486 20.80 -18.87 11.20
N ILE A 487 19.68 -19.13 10.52
CA ILE A 487 19.61 -19.44 9.09
C ILE A 487 19.04 -18.24 8.33
N TYR A 488 19.69 -17.87 7.24
CA TYR A 488 19.27 -16.75 6.39
C TYR A 488 19.73 -16.94 4.93
N ILE A 489 19.20 -16.10 4.05
CA ILE A 489 19.56 -16.08 2.63
C ILE A 489 20.41 -14.85 2.35
N VAL A 490 21.44 -15.02 1.53
CA VAL A 490 22.26 -13.93 1.02
C VAL A 490 22.19 -13.96 -0.50
N GLU A 491 21.82 -12.84 -1.12
CA GLU A 491 21.76 -12.77 -2.58
C GLU A 491 23.14 -13.04 -3.19
N LYS A 492 23.13 -13.68 -4.36
CA LYS A 492 24.34 -14.03 -5.12
C LYS A 492 25.34 -12.87 -5.25
N ASP A 493 24.82 -11.68 -5.55
CA ASP A 493 25.63 -10.48 -5.84
C ASP A 493 26.24 -9.84 -4.58
N LEU A 494 25.71 -10.16 -3.39
CA LEU A 494 26.30 -9.76 -2.11
C LEU A 494 27.21 -10.83 -1.54
N PHE A 495 26.94 -12.12 -1.78
CA PHE A 495 27.57 -13.19 -1.03
C PHE A 495 29.10 -13.12 -1.09
N HIS A 496 29.68 -13.07 -2.28
CA HIS A 496 31.13 -12.97 -2.44
C HIS A 496 31.70 -11.58 -2.13
N LYS A 497 30.86 -10.55 -2.02
CA LYS A 497 31.30 -9.25 -1.48
C LYS A 497 31.45 -9.34 0.02
N SER A 498 30.55 -10.04 0.71
CA SER A 498 30.45 -10.16 2.17
C SER A 498 31.27 -11.31 2.78
N TYR A 499 31.55 -12.35 2.01
CA TYR A 499 32.16 -13.59 2.51
C TYR A 499 33.33 -14.05 1.65
N GLU A 500 34.30 -14.72 2.27
CA GLU A 500 35.42 -15.43 1.63
C GLU A 500 35.41 -16.90 2.04
N GLU A 501 35.60 -17.81 1.08
CA GLU A 501 35.63 -19.26 1.34
C GLU A 501 36.88 -19.60 2.16
N ILE A 502 36.71 -20.45 3.17
CA ILE A 502 37.80 -20.99 3.99
C ILE A 502 38.02 -22.44 3.53
N MET A 503 39.27 -22.79 3.28
CA MET A 503 39.67 -24.16 2.90
C MET A 503 39.79 -25.09 4.10
#